data_AF-A0A0B8P4P8-F1
#
_entry.id   AF-A0A0B8P4P8-F1
#
_cell.length_a   1.000
_cell.length_b   1.000
_cell.length_c   1.000
_cell.angle_alpha   90.00
_cell.angle_beta   90.00
_cell.angle_gamma   90.00
#
_symmetry.space_group_name_H-M   'P 1'
#
loop_
_entity.id
_entity.type
_entity.pdbx_description
1 polymer ?
#
loop_
_entity_poly.entity_id
_entity_poly.type
_entity_poly.pdbx_seq_one_letter_code
_entity_poly.pdbx_strand_id
1 'polypeptide(L)'
;MMEGASGVTAGALVIGVAASIQVILDQAQIIDTIVHGLSSLIQGMPVALSAIVTSVVQGVINLFIPGGSGQAMVTMPILIPVADLTGMSRQLMITAFQVGDGLTNLIVPTLVVL
;
A
#
# COMPACT_ATOMS: atom_id res chain seq x y z
N MET A 1 -27.78 13.60 4.37
CA MET A 1 -27.33 12.31 3.80
C MET A 1 -26.97 12.43 2.32
N MET A 2 -27.81 13.01 1.46
CA MET A 2 -27.48 13.20 0.03
C MET A 2 -26.26 14.11 -0.21
N GLU A 3 -26.08 15.20 0.54
CA GLU A 3 -24.88 16.05 0.42
C GLU A 3 -23.59 15.35 0.87
N GLY A 4 -23.66 14.54 1.94
CA GLY A 4 -22.50 13.74 2.37
C GLY A 4 -22.13 12.67 1.35
N ALA A 5 -23.13 12.02 0.74
CA ALA A 5 -22.92 11.06 -0.33
C ALA A 5 -22.31 11.71 -1.58
N SER A 6 -22.77 12.90 -1.98
CA SER A 6 -22.22 13.57 -3.18
C SER A 6 -20.75 13.94 -3.02
N GLY A 7 -20.33 14.36 -1.82
CA GLY A 7 -18.93 14.70 -1.52
C GLY A 7 -17.95 13.52 -1.64
N VAL A 8 -18.38 12.30 -1.35
CA VAL A 8 -17.52 11.10 -1.40
C VAL A 8 -17.62 10.33 -2.72
N THR A 9 -18.61 10.64 -3.57
CA THR A 9 -18.90 9.87 -4.80
C THR A 9 -17.71 9.86 -5.76
N ALA A 10 -17.02 10.99 -5.94
CA ALA A 10 -15.86 11.07 -6.81
C ALA A 10 -14.70 10.18 -6.30
N GLY A 11 -14.40 10.25 -5.00
CA GLY A 11 -13.37 9.40 -4.38
C GLY A 11 -13.74 7.91 -4.45
N ALA A 12 -15.01 7.57 -4.22
CA ALA A 12 -15.51 6.20 -4.32
C ALA A 12 -15.35 5.60 -5.72
N LEU A 13 -15.58 6.39 -6.78
CA LEU A 13 -15.35 5.95 -8.16
C LEU A 13 -13.87 5.67 -8.44
N VAL A 14 -12.97 6.53 -7.96
CA VAL A 14 -11.52 6.33 -8.09
C VAL A 14 -11.06 5.08 -7.35
N ILE A 15 -11.58 4.86 -6.12
CA ILE A 15 -11.30 3.64 -5.35
C ILE A 15 -11.80 2.40 -6.10
N GLY A 16 -12.97 2.46 -6.75
CA GLY A 16 -13.50 1.36 -7.56
C GLY A 16 -12.59 1.00 -8.74
N VAL A 17 -12.03 2.01 -9.42
CA VAL A 17 -11.04 1.78 -10.49
C VAL A 17 -9.73 1.22 -9.93
N ALA A 18 -9.22 1.77 -8.81
CA ALA A 18 -8.02 1.24 -8.17
C ALA A 18 -8.18 -0.23 -7.72
N ALA A 19 -9.33 -0.59 -7.16
CA ALA A 19 -9.65 -1.97 -6.78
C ALA A 19 -9.67 -2.92 -7.99
N SER A 20 -10.04 -2.44 -9.19
CA SER A 20 -10.01 -3.27 -10.40
C SER A 20 -8.60 -3.69 -10.80
N ILE A 21 -7.56 -2.88 -10.50
CA ILE A 21 -6.16 -3.22 -10.75
C ILE A 21 -5.78 -4.45 -9.92
N GLN A 22 -6.18 -4.48 -8.65
CA GLN A 22 -5.92 -5.61 -7.76
C GLN A 22 -6.59 -6.90 -8.27
N VAL A 23 -7.83 -6.82 -8.74
CA VAL A 23 -8.54 -7.97 -9.34
C VAL A 23 -7.81 -8.48 -10.58
N ILE A 24 -7.32 -7.59 -11.45
CA ILE A 24 -6.56 -7.98 -12.64
C ILE A 24 -5.24 -8.65 -12.27
N LEU A 25 -4.49 -8.11 -11.30
CA LEU A 25 -3.22 -8.68 -10.85
C LEU A 25 -3.39 -10.07 -10.24
N ASP A 26 -4.49 -10.30 -9.53
CA ASP A 26 -4.87 -11.60 -8.98
C ASP A 26 -5.19 -12.61 -10.08
N GLN A 27 -6.06 -12.23 -11.03
CA GLN A 27 -6.41 -13.07 -12.18
C GLN A 27 -5.21 -13.37 -13.09
N ALA A 28 -4.28 -12.43 -13.21
CA ALA A 28 -3.04 -12.59 -13.97
C ALA A 28 -1.96 -13.38 -13.23
N GLN A 29 -2.19 -13.80 -11.98
CA GLN A 29 -1.23 -14.54 -11.14
C GLN A 29 0.10 -13.78 -10.94
N ILE A 30 0.04 -12.45 -10.93
CA ILE A 30 1.21 -11.57 -10.75
C ILE A 30 1.48 -11.32 -9.26
N ILE A 31 0.43 -11.37 -8.42
CA ILE A 31 0.52 -11.10 -6.97
C ILE A 31 1.59 -11.97 -6.32
N ASP A 32 1.59 -13.28 -6.58
CA ASP A 32 2.56 -14.21 -5.97
C ASP A 32 4.01 -13.89 -6.34
N THR A 33 4.24 -13.42 -7.58
CA THR A 33 5.58 -13.02 -8.05
C THR A 33 6.04 -11.75 -7.33
N ILE A 34 5.14 -10.77 -7.15
CA ILE A 34 5.44 -9.54 -6.40
C ILE A 34 5.70 -9.86 -4.92
N VAL A 35 4.86 -10.69 -4.30
CA VAL A 35 5.03 -11.14 -2.92
C VAL A 35 6.38 -11.83 -2.77
N HIS A 36 6.74 -12.76 -3.65
CA HIS A 36 8.03 -13.45 -3.60
C HIS A 36 9.21 -12.49 -3.76
N GLY A 37 9.13 -11.55 -4.71
CA GLY A 37 10.15 -10.52 -4.90
C GLY A 37 10.34 -9.65 -3.66
N LEU A 38 9.25 -9.12 -3.11
CA LEU A 38 9.29 -8.27 -1.91
C LEU A 38 9.75 -9.05 -0.68
N SER A 39 9.21 -10.25 -0.43
CA SER A 39 9.64 -11.10 0.66
C SER A 39 11.12 -11.43 0.56
N SER A 40 11.64 -11.76 -0.63
CA SER A 40 13.06 -12.06 -0.81
C SER A 40 13.99 -10.88 -0.50
N LEU A 41 13.53 -9.64 -0.71
CA LEU A 41 14.29 -8.43 -0.39
C LEU A 41 14.47 -8.23 1.11
N ILE A 42 13.49 -8.64 1.92
CA ILE A 42 13.49 -8.43 3.38
C ILE A 42 13.67 -9.73 4.19
N GLN A 43 13.80 -10.87 3.52
CA GLN A 43 13.99 -12.17 4.16
C GLN A 43 15.38 -12.25 4.83
N GLY A 44 15.42 -12.72 6.07
CA GLY A 44 16.66 -12.83 6.85
C GLY A 44 17.15 -11.51 7.47
N MET A 45 16.46 -10.39 7.24
CA MET A 45 16.75 -9.12 7.89
C MET A 45 16.11 -9.05 9.29
N PRO A 46 16.70 -8.28 10.24
CA PRO A 46 16.04 -7.99 11.51
C PRO A 46 14.71 -7.26 11.29
N VAL A 47 13.68 -7.62 12.05
CA VAL A 47 12.30 -7.08 11.94
C VAL A 47 12.26 -5.55 11.88
N ALA A 48 13.08 -4.86 12.67
CA ALA A 48 13.17 -3.41 12.67
C ALA A 48 13.64 -2.84 11.32
N LEU A 49 14.62 -3.48 10.69
CA LEU A 49 15.16 -3.05 9.40
C LEU A 49 14.18 -3.38 8.27
N SER A 50 13.51 -4.53 8.34
CA SER A 50 12.44 -4.90 7.39
C SER A 50 11.30 -3.89 7.42
N ALA A 51 10.92 -3.38 8.60
CA ALA A 51 9.91 -2.32 8.73
C ALA A 51 10.35 -1.02 8.05
N ILE A 52 11.61 -0.60 8.22
CA ILE A 52 12.15 0.61 7.58
C ILE A 52 12.17 0.47 6.05
N VAL A 53 12.70 -0.64 5.55
CA VAL A 53 12.74 -0.92 4.10
C VAL A 53 11.32 -0.93 3.52
N THR A 54 10.39 -1.57 4.21
CA THR A 54 8.97 -1.57 3.83
C THR A 54 8.42 -0.14 3.75
N SER A 55 8.69 0.72 4.74
CA SER A 55 8.27 2.12 4.71
C SER A 55 8.82 2.87 3.49
N VAL A 56 10.10 2.65 3.14
CA VAL A 56 10.71 3.28 1.95
C VAL A 56 10.05 2.80 0.67
N VAL A 57 9.82 1.49 0.52
CA VAL A 57 9.12 0.92 -0.64
C VAL A 57 7.71 1.50 -0.76
N GLN A 58 6.98 1.62 0.35
CA GLN A 58 5.66 2.24 0.34
C GLN A 58 5.69 3.72 -0.01
N GLY A 59 6.72 4.44 0.42
CA GLY A 59 6.94 5.82 0.01
C GLY A 59 7.17 5.96 -1.50
N VAL A 60 7.98 5.06 -2.09
CA VAL A 60 8.18 5.03 -3.55
C VAL A 60 6.87 4.74 -4.27
N ILE A 61 6.05 3.81 -3.78
CA ILE A 61 4.73 3.50 -4.36
C ILE A 61 3.79 4.72 -4.26
N ASN A 62 3.83 5.47 -3.16
CA ASN A 62 3.00 6.66 -2.96
C ASN A 62 3.31 7.76 -4.00
N LEU A 63 4.50 7.78 -4.62
CA LEU A 63 4.80 8.68 -5.75
C LEU A 63 3.94 8.39 -6.99
N PHE A 64 3.52 7.15 -7.19
CA PHE A 64 2.76 6.71 -8.38
C PHE A 64 1.26 6.62 -8.10
N ILE A 65 0.89 6.19 -6.89
CA ILE A 65 -0.51 6.02 -6.48
C ILE A 65 -0.75 6.93 -5.27
N PRO A 66 -1.01 8.23 -5.52
CA PRO A 66 -1.23 9.15 -4.42
C PRO A 66 -2.60 8.96 -3.78
N GLY A 67 -2.60 8.88 -2.44
CA GLY A 67 -3.80 8.75 -1.63
C GLY A 67 -3.78 7.49 -0.76
N GLY A 68 -3.64 7.67 0.55
CA GLY A 68 -3.42 6.56 1.50
C GLY A 68 -4.52 5.49 1.49
N SER A 69 -5.78 5.85 1.26
CA SER A 69 -6.90 4.90 1.21
C SER A 69 -6.89 4.05 -0.08
N GLY A 70 -6.70 4.67 -1.24
CA GLY A 70 -6.59 3.98 -2.52
C GLY A 70 -5.34 3.10 -2.60
N GLN A 71 -4.21 3.60 -2.11
CA GLN A 71 -2.97 2.84 -2.03
C GLN A 71 -3.12 1.63 -1.10
N ALA A 72 -3.68 1.79 0.10
CA ALA A 72 -3.90 0.68 1.03
C ALA A 72 -4.79 -0.42 0.40
N MET A 73 -5.83 -0.05 -0.34
CA MET A 73 -6.69 -1.02 -1.02
C MET A 73 -5.93 -1.90 -2.03
N VAL A 74 -4.95 -1.33 -2.73
CA VAL A 74 -4.16 -2.05 -3.74
C VAL A 74 -3.01 -2.85 -3.09
N THR A 75 -2.37 -2.31 -2.06
CA THR A 75 -1.13 -2.89 -1.50
C THR A 75 -1.36 -3.86 -0.34
N MET A 76 -2.41 -3.70 0.48
CA MET A 76 -2.64 -4.54 1.65
C MET A 76 -2.80 -6.04 1.35
N PRO A 77 -3.47 -6.46 0.26
CA PRO A 77 -3.54 -7.87 -0.13
C PRO A 77 -2.17 -8.50 -0.40
N ILE A 78 -1.16 -7.68 -0.74
CA ILE A 78 0.23 -8.09 -0.96
C ILE A 78 1.03 -8.01 0.35
N LEU A 79 0.85 -6.94 1.13
CA LEU A 79 1.64 -6.70 2.35
C LEU A 79 1.32 -7.67 3.48
N ILE A 80 0.07 -8.12 3.59
CA ILE A 80 -0.34 -9.11 4.60
C ILE A 80 0.42 -10.44 4.42
N PRO A 81 0.40 -11.10 3.24
CA PRO A 81 1.15 -12.33 3.06
C PRO A 81 2.66 -12.11 3.14
N VAL A 82 3.19 -10.95 2.71
CA VAL A 82 4.61 -10.62 2.91
C VAL A 82 4.95 -10.59 4.40
N ALA A 83 4.11 -9.96 5.24
CA ALA A 83 4.32 -9.89 6.69
C ALA A 83 4.35 -11.29 7.32
N ASP A 84 3.38 -12.14 6.93
CA ASP A 84 3.27 -13.51 7.43
C ASP A 84 4.50 -14.36 7.01
N LEU A 85 5.02 -14.19 5.79
CA LEU A 85 6.21 -14.88 5.28
C LEU A 85 7.51 -14.39 5.93
N THR A 86 7.60 -13.12 6.30
CA THR A 86 8.81 -12.51 6.86
C THR A 86 8.83 -12.51 8.39
N GLY A 87 7.80 -13.07 9.04
CA GLY A 87 7.68 -13.12 10.50
C GLY A 87 7.39 -11.75 11.14
N MET A 88 6.92 -10.77 10.36
CA MET A 88 6.51 -9.47 10.87
C MET A 88 5.06 -9.53 11.33
N SER A 89 4.73 -8.85 12.43
CA SER A 89 3.32 -8.71 12.79
C SER A 89 2.60 -7.85 11.75
N ARG A 90 1.34 -8.20 11.46
CA ARG A 90 0.49 -7.42 10.54
C ARG A 90 0.35 -5.96 10.99
N GLN A 91 0.30 -5.72 12.30
CA GLN A 91 0.26 -4.37 12.88
C GLN A 91 1.52 -3.59 12.54
N LEU A 92 2.71 -4.19 12.69
CA LEU A 92 3.96 -3.54 12.34
C LEU A 92 4.04 -3.25 10.84
N MET A 93 3.56 -4.17 10.00
CA MET A 93 3.47 -3.97 8.55
C MET A 93 2.57 -2.78 8.20
N ILE A 94 1.39 -2.69 8.82
CA ILE A 94 0.45 -1.57 8.63
C ILE A 94 1.04 -0.25 9.15
N THR A 95 1.80 -0.27 10.25
CA THR A 95 2.51 0.91 10.75
C THR A 95 3.62 1.34 9.78
N ALA A 96 4.42 0.41 9.26
CA ALA A 96 5.44 0.71 8.26
C ALA A 96 4.83 1.33 6.99
N PHE A 97 3.71 0.79 6.52
CA PHE A 97 2.93 1.39 5.43
C PHE A 97 2.53 2.84 5.73
N GLN A 98 1.89 3.10 6.87
CA GLN A 98 1.44 4.45 7.24
C GLN A 98 2.61 5.43 7.38
N VAL A 99 3.74 4.97 7.91
CA VAL A 99 4.95 5.80 8.01
C VAL A 99 5.49 6.15 6.62
N GLY A 100 5.54 5.20 5.70
CA GLY A 100 5.98 5.42 4.31
C GLY A 100 5.08 6.40 3.55
N ASP A 101 3.77 6.19 3.64
CA ASP A 101 2.75 7.07 3.06
C ASP A 101 2.85 8.49 3.63
N GLY A 102 2.80 8.62 4.97
CA GLY A 102 2.87 9.89 5.67
C GLY A 102 4.15 10.68 5.39
N LEU A 103 5.33 10.03 5.39
CA LEU A 103 6.60 10.70 5.09
C LEU A 103 6.64 11.24 3.65
N THR A 104 6.13 10.49 2.68
CA THR A 104 6.17 10.90 1.28
C THR A 104 5.20 12.04 1.01
N ASN A 105 4.04 12.04 1.65
CA ASN A 105 3.07 13.15 1.59
C ASN A 105 3.62 14.45 2.20
N LEU A 106 4.59 14.38 3.12
CA LEU A 106 5.28 15.56 3.66
C LEU A 106 6.34 16.13 2.70
N ILE A 107 7.01 15.26 1.94
CA ILE A 107 8.13 15.63 1.08
C ILE A 107 7.66 16.07 -0.31
N VAL A 108 6.57 15.49 -0.82
CA VAL A 108 6.14 15.64 -2.21
C VAL A 108 4.90 16.53 -2.28
N PRO A 109 5.04 17.79 -2.71
CA PRO A 109 3.97 18.78 -2.68
C PRO A 109 2.88 18.58 -3.75
N THR A 110 3.02 17.57 -4.64
CA THR A 110 2.09 17.35 -5.76
C THR A 110 0.78 16.67 -5.36
N LEU A 111 0.62 16.24 -4.10
CA LEU A 111 -0.52 15.42 -3.69
C LEU A 111 -1.54 16.28 -2.94
N VAL A 112 -2.54 16.76 -3.68
CA VAL A 112 -3.76 17.29 -3.10
C VAL A 112 -4.36 16.19 -2.23
N VAL A 113 -4.44 16.47 -0.93
CA VAL A 113 -5.21 15.69 0.04
C VAL A 113 -6.64 15.63 -0.48
N LEU A 114 -7.02 14.49 -1.06
CA LEU A 114 -8.41 14.12 -1.37
C LEU A 114 -8.87 13.08 -0.34
#